data_AF-A0A6B9FEM2-F1
#
_entry.id   AF-A0A6B9FEM2-F1
#
_cell.length_a   1.000
_cell.length_b   1.000
_cell.length_c   1.000
_cell.angle_alpha   90.00
_cell.angle_beta   90.00
_cell.angle_gamma   90.00
#
_symmetry.space_group_name_H-M   'P 1'
#
loop_
_entity.id
_entity.type
_entity.pdbx_description
1 polymer ?
#
loop_
_entity_poly.entity_id
_entity_poly.type
_entity_poly.pdbx_seq_one_letter_code
_entity_poly.pdbx_strand_id
1 'polypeptide(L)'
;MPAPSHVRAAQAADNRITRVLLMAEVMQRQEASTGACTYADLCAAGFAEAEIEAYRDDARRLIGGLDHVPEILPPGRVEGKMLVAQAQAIRARRESAYRVPAIELESEARVA
;
A
#
# COMPACT_ATOMS: atom_id res chain seq x y z
N MET A 1 8.96 -1.93 17.61
CA MET A 1 8.81 -1.92 16.13
C MET A 1 7.95 -3.11 15.75
N PRO A 2 6.79 -2.90 15.09
CA PRO A 2 5.79 -3.94 14.85
C PRO A 2 6.28 -4.99 13.86
N ALA A 3 5.74 -6.20 13.96
CA ALA A 3 6.06 -7.28 13.02
C ALA A 3 5.66 -6.89 11.58
N PRO A 4 6.47 -7.23 10.55
CA PRO A 4 6.16 -6.87 9.16
C PRO A 4 4.81 -7.39 8.67
N SER A 5 4.38 -8.56 9.16
CA SER A 5 3.06 -9.12 8.87
C SER A 5 1.91 -8.23 9.37
N HIS A 6 2.05 -7.61 10.53
CA HIS A 6 1.03 -6.71 11.08
C HIS A 6 0.97 -5.39 10.33
N VAL A 7 2.12 -4.86 9.90
CA VAL A 7 2.16 -3.66 9.06
C VAL A 7 1.48 -3.92 7.71
N ARG A 8 1.73 -5.08 7.09
CA ARG A 8 1.05 -5.48 5.85
C ARG A 8 -0.46 -5.67 6.05
N ALA A 9 -0.88 -6.26 7.16
CA ALA A 9 -2.29 -6.41 7.48
C ALA A 9 -2.98 -5.05 7.65
N ALA A 10 -2.34 -4.10 8.32
CA ALA A 10 -2.82 -2.73 8.44
C ALA A 10 -2.93 -2.05 7.04
N GLN A 11 -1.91 -2.16 6.20
CA GLN A 11 -1.93 -1.59 4.85
C GLN A 11 -3.07 -2.12 3.96
N ALA A 12 -3.47 -3.38 4.17
CA ALA A 12 -4.54 -4.05 3.44
C ALA A 12 -5.93 -3.89 4.08
N ALA A 13 -6.04 -3.19 5.23
CA ALA A 13 -7.32 -3.04 5.91
C ALA A 13 -8.30 -2.15 5.13
N ASP A 14 -9.56 -2.56 5.05
CA ASP A 14 -10.60 -1.84 4.29
C ASP A 14 -10.85 -0.43 4.86
N ASN A 15 -10.68 -0.25 6.17
CA ASN A 15 -10.85 1.02 6.86
C ASN A 15 -9.60 1.92 6.86
N ARG A 16 -8.56 1.56 6.09
CA ARG A 16 -7.28 2.28 6.07
C ARG A 16 -7.46 3.78 5.82
N ILE A 17 -8.24 4.16 4.80
CA ILE A 17 -8.40 5.58 4.42
C ILE A 17 -9.00 6.38 5.58
N THR A 18 -10.10 5.89 6.16
CA THR A 18 -10.75 6.52 7.31
C THR A 18 -9.78 6.67 8.48
N ARG A 19 -8.97 5.65 8.72
CA ARG A 19 -7.98 5.67 9.80
C ARG A 19 -6.82 6.63 9.57
N VAL A 20 -6.35 6.76 8.34
CA VAL A 20 -5.33 7.75 7.97
C VAL A 20 -5.86 9.17 8.20
N LEU A 21 -7.11 9.44 7.83
CA LEU A 21 -7.76 10.74 8.07
C LEU A 21 -7.87 11.05 9.57
N LEU A 22 -8.31 10.09 10.38
CA LEU A 22 -8.36 10.23 11.84
C LEU A 22 -6.97 10.49 12.44
N MET A 23 -5.94 9.80 11.94
CA MET A 23 -4.56 10.02 12.40
C MET A 23 -4.08 11.44 12.06
N ALA A 24 -4.41 11.94 10.87
CA ALA A 24 -4.09 13.31 10.47
C ALA A 24 -4.77 14.34 11.37
N GLU A 25 -6.04 14.14 11.72
CA GLU A 25 -6.78 15.00 12.65
C GLU A 25 -6.15 15.01 14.05
N VAL A 26 -5.80 13.84 14.59
CA VAL A 26 -5.13 13.73 15.90
C VAL A 26 -3.79 14.45 15.88
N MET A 27 -3.00 14.26 14.82
CA MET A 27 -1.70 14.93 14.67
C MET A 27 -1.84 16.45 14.62
N GLN A 28 -2.78 16.99 13.82
CA GLN A 28 -3.05 18.44 13.79
C GLN A 28 -3.48 18.98 15.15
N ARG A 29 -4.39 18.26 15.83
CA ARG A 29 -4.90 18.68 17.14
C ARG A 29 -3.79 18.71 18.20
N GLN A 30 -2.90 17.72 18.20
CA GLN A 30 -1.78 17.67 19.14
C GLN A 30 -0.70 18.69 18.80
N GLU A 31 -0.41 18.90 17.52
CA GLU A 31 0.51 19.96 17.11
C GLU A 31 -0.02 21.35 17.53
N ALA A 32 -1.32 21.60 17.41
CA ALA A 32 -1.93 22.85 17.87
C ALA A 32 -1.94 23.02 19.40
N SER A 33 -1.95 21.93 20.18
CA SER A 33 -2.03 21.98 21.64
C SER A 33 -0.66 21.98 22.33
N THR A 34 0.25 21.11 21.88
CA THR A 34 1.57 20.86 22.50
C THR A 34 2.74 21.22 21.60
N GLY A 35 2.49 21.68 20.37
CA GLY A 35 3.53 22.04 19.39
C GLY A 35 4.14 20.87 18.64
N ALA A 36 3.79 19.63 19.00
CA ALA A 36 4.21 18.41 18.31
C ALA A 36 3.28 17.24 18.65
N CYS A 37 3.14 16.29 17.73
CA CYS A 37 2.49 15.00 17.97
C CYS A 37 3.54 13.89 18.09
N THR A 38 3.57 13.21 19.24
CA THR A 38 4.49 12.10 19.52
C THR A 38 3.86 10.75 19.25
N TYR A 39 4.68 9.71 19.22
CA TYR A 39 4.20 8.33 19.13
C TYR A 39 3.27 7.97 20.31
N ALA A 40 3.58 8.46 21.51
CA ALA A 40 2.77 8.20 22.70
C ALA A 40 1.38 8.84 22.58
N ASP A 41 1.27 10.02 21.95
CA ASP A 41 -0.01 10.68 21.71
C ASP A 41 -0.90 9.88 20.76
N LEU A 42 -0.30 9.29 19.72
CA LEU A 42 -1.02 8.41 18.79
C LEU A 42 -1.48 7.11 19.48
N CYS A 43 -0.64 6.52 20.33
CA CYS A 43 -1.05 5.37 21.13
C CYS A 43 -2.19 5.73 22.10
N ALA A 44 -2.11 6.89 22.76
CA ALA A 44 -3.15 7.39 23.65
C ALA A 44 -4.47 7.67 22.90
N ALA A 45 -4.40 8.05 21.63
CA ALA A 45 -5.55 8.19 20.74
C ALA A 45 -6.13 6.84 20.23
N GLY A 46 -5.54 5.70 20.63
CA GLY A 46 -6.05 4.36 20.32
C GLY A 46 -5.46 3.72 19.06
N PHE A 47 -4.38 4.26 18.51
CA PHE A 47 -3.70 3.65 17.36
C PHE A 47 -2.73 2.55 17.81
N ALA A 48 -2.82 1.39 17.15
CA ALA A 48 -1.86 0.31 17.36
C ALA A 48 -0.51 0.63 16.69
N GLU A 49 0.58 0.06 17.20
CA GLU A 49 1.93 0.30 16.69
C GLU A 49 2.07 0.06 15.18
N ALA A 50 1.48 -1.04 14.70
CA ALA A 50 1.49 -1.42 13.28
C ALA A 50 0.79 -0.40 12.40
N GLU A 51 -0.25 0.23 12.93
CA GLU A 51 -1.03 1.24 12.23
C GLU A 51 -0.30 2.58 12.20
N ILE A 52 0.35 2.96 13.31
CA ILE A 52 1.19 4.16 13.35
C ILE A 52 2.33 4.02 12.33
N GLU A 53 3.00 2.87 12.29
CA GLU A 53 4.05 2.61 11.31
C GLU A 53 3.51 2.62 9.87
N ALA A 54 2.32 2.06 9.64
CA ALA A 54 1.73 1.99 8.30
C ALA A 54 1.19 3.33 7.79
N TYR A 55 0.67 4.20 8.67
CA TYR A 55 -0.18 5.34 8.26
C TYR A 55 0.43 6.71 8.53
N ARG A 56 1.44 6.84 9.43
CA ARG A 56 1.97 8.15 9.86
C ARG A 56 2.43 9.04 8.71
N ASP A 57 3.02 8.46 7.68
CA ASP A 57 3.59 9.24 6.57
C ASP A 57 2.50 9.70 5.61
N ASP A 58 1.45 8.88 5.39
CA ASP A 58 0.26 9.29 4.64
C ASP A 58 -0.51 10.39 5.42
N ALA A 59 -0.64 10.26 6.74
CA ALA A 59 -1.26 11.28 7.59
C ALA A 59 -0.49 12.61 7.52
N ARG A 60 0.84 12.59 7.66
CA ARG A 60 1.69 13.80 7.51
C ARG A 60 1.52 14.48 6.16
N ARG A 61 1.41 13.71 5.07
CA ARG A 61 1.15 14.26 3.74
C ARG A 61 -0.18 15.01 3.67
N LEU A 62 -1.23 14.49 4.30
CA LEU A 62 -2.53 15.16 4.36
C LEU A 62 -2.46 16.47 5.16
N ILE A 63 -1.73 16.48 6.28
CA ILE A 63 -1.61 17.66 7.16
C ILE A 63 -0.76 18.75 6.52
N GLY A 64 0.36 18.38 5.93
CA GLY A 64 1.25 19.29 5.20
C GLY A 64 0.59 19.93 3.99
N GLY A 65 -0.65 19.54 3.67
CA GLY A 65 -1.53 20.25 2.78
C GLY A 65 -0.96 20.45 1.39
N LEU A 66 -0.23 19.49 0.82
CA LEU A 66 0.39 19.70 -0.49
C LEU A 66 0.60 18.39 -1.27
N ASP A 67 0.14 18.46 -2.52
CA ASP A 67 0.75 17.96 -3.76
C ASP A 67 2.27 18.24 -3.91
N HIS A 68 3.01 18.56 -2.85
CA HIS A 68 4.36 19.12 -2.94
C HIS A 68 5.18 18.77 -1.69
N VAL A 69 5.64 17.54 -1.69
CA VAL A 69 7.01 17.36 -2.17
C VAL A 69 6.86 16.33 -3.29
N PRO A 70 7.05 16.70 -4.59
CA PRO A 70 7.36 15.66 -5.55
C PRO A 70 8.54 14.95 -4.92
N GLU A 71 8.44 13.64 -4.70
CA GLU A 71 9.62 12.81 -4.64
C GLU A 71 10.40 13.29 -5.87
N ILE A 72 11.45 14.12 -5.71
CA ILE A 72 12.26 14.62 -6.82
C ILE A 72 13.00 13.37 -7.24
N LEU A 73 12.29 12.50 -7.93
CA LEU A 73 12.77 11.32 -8.57
C LEU A 73 13.67 11.90 -9.65
N PRO A 74 14.98 11.63 -9.60
CA PRO A 74 15.83 11.93 -10.74
C PRO A 74 15.16 11.36 -12.00
N PRO A 75 15.24 12.03 -13.15
CA PRO A 75 14.48 11.66 -14.34
C PRO A 75 14.60 10.16 -14.70
N GLY A 76 15.77 9.55 -14.51
CA GLY A 76 15.98 8.10 -14.74
C GLY A 76 15.17 7.17 -13.83
N ARG A 77 14.76 7.62 -12.63
CA ARG A 77 13.91 6.83 -11.71
C ARG A 77 12.43 6.89 -12.10
N VAL A 78 11.98 7.98 -12.71
CA VAL A 78 10.63 8.09 -13.27
C VAL A 78 10.49 7.14 -14.45
N GLU A 79 11.45 7.19 -15.37
CA GLU A 79 11.52 6.28 -16.52
C GLU A 79 11.61 4.81 -16.07
N GLY A 80 12.45 4.51 -15.09
CA GLY A 80 12.56 3.16 -14.52
C GLY A 80 11.24 2.62 -13.95
N LYS A 81 10.50 3.45 -13.18
CA LYS A 81 9.18 3.07 -12.65
C LYS A 81 8.17 2.78 -13.78
N MET A 82 8.17 3.61 -14.83
CA MET A 82 7.29 3.39 -16.00
C MET A 82 7.63 2.08 -16.73
N LEU A 83 8.92 1.79 -16.94
CA LEU A 83 9.36 0.56 -17.59
C LEU A 83 8.98 -0.69 -16.77
N VAL A 84 9.13 -0.64 -15.45
CA VAL A 84 8.73 -1.73 -14.56
C VAL A 84 7.21 -1.98 -14.65
N ALA A 85 6.40 -0.91 -14.61
CA ALA A 85 4.95 -1.02 -14.74
C ALA A 85 4.55 -1.63 -16.10
N GLN A 86 5.20 -1.22 -17.19
CA GLN A 86 4.95 -1.76 -18.53
C GLN A 86 5.35 -3.24 -18.62
N ALA A 87 6.49 -3.63 -18.05
CA ALA A 87 6.95 -5.01 -18.02
C ALA A 87 5.99 -5.92 -17.22
N GLN A 88 5.46 -5.43 -16.09
CA GLN A 88 4.45 -6.14 -15.30
C GLN A 88 3.16 -6.34 -16.09
N ALA A 89 2.68 -5.30 -16.79
CA ALA A 89 1.49 -5.41 -17.64
C ALA A 89 1.67 -6.42 -18.78
N ILE A 90 2.85 -6.49 -19.40
CA ILE A 90 3.16 -7.47 -20.45
C ILE A 90 3.16 -8.89 -19.87
N ARG A 91 3.77 -9.10 -18.70
CA ARG A 91 3.81 -10.41 -18.03
C ARG A 91 2.40 -10.89 -17.68
N ALA A 92 1.58 -10.03 -17.09
CA ALA A 92 0.19 -10.34 -16.77
C ALA A 92 -0.63 -10.72 -18.02
N ARG A 93 -0.43 -10.03 -19.15
CA ARG A 93 -1.07 -10.39 -20.43
C ARG A 93 -0.61 -11.74 -20.94
N ARG A 94 0.68 -12.05 -20.86
CA ARG A 94 1.22 -13.36 -21.30
C ARG A 94 0.70 -14.50 -20.43
N GLU A 95 0.62 -14.30 -19.13
CA GLU A 95 0.09 -15.28 -18.18
C GLU A 95 -1.41 -15.52 -18.41
N SER A 96 -2.17 -14.45 -18.70
CA SER A 96 -3.58 -14.56 -19.08
C SER A 96 -3.80 -15.19 -20.47
N ALA A 97 -2.89 -14.96 -21.42
CA ALA A 97 -2.97 -15.52 -22.77
C ALA A 97 -2.47 -16.97 -22.82
N TYR A 98 -1.62 -17.38 -21.88
CA TYR A 98 -1.18 -18.76 -21.68
C TYR A 98 -2.15 -19.51 -20.75
N ARG A 99 -3.45 -19.44 -21.03
CA ARG A 99 -4.41 -20.44 -20.53
C ARG A 99 -4.51 -21.52 -21.61
N VAL A 100 -3.67 -22.54 -21.49
CA VAL A 100 -3.69 -23.73 -22.37
C VAL A 100 -5.12 -24.29 -22.34
N PRO A 101 -5.81 -24.45 -23.49
CA PRO A 101 -7.06 -25.19 -23.50
C PRO A 101 -6.72 -26.60 -23.03
N ALA A 102 -7.41 -27.07 -21.97
CA ALA A 102 -7.31 -28.45 -21.55
C ALA A 102 -7.66 -29.31 -22.76
N ILE A 103 -6.65 -29.95 -23.36
CA ILE A 103 -6.89 -30.95 -24.39
C ILE A 103 -7.40 -32.14 -23.60
N GLU A 104 -8.73 -32.29 -23.53
CA GLU A 104 -9.35 -33.54 -23.11
C GLU A 104 -8.94 -34.60 -24.13
N LEU A 105 -7.88 -35.33 -23.79
CA LEU A 105 -7.47 -36.54 -24.49
C LEU A 105 -8.51 -37.61 -24.12
N GLU A 106 -9.58 -37.72 -24.91
CA GLU A 106 -10.42 -38.91 -24.93
C GLU A 106 -9.58 -40.09 -25.44
N SER A 107 -8.86 -40.72 -24.51
CA SER A 107 -8.27 -42.04 -24.70
C SER A 107 -9.30 -43.10 -24.33
N GLU A 108 -10.12 -43.51 -25.28
CA GLU A 108 -10.70 -44.86 -25.26
C GLU A 108 -10.24 -45.64 -26.49
N ALA A 109 -9.08 -46.24 -26.31
CA ALA A 109 -8.65 -47.36 -27.11
C ALA A 109 -9.42 -48.62 -26.67
N ARG A 110 -10.15 -49.19 -27.64
CA ARG A 110 -10.39 -50.61 -27.89
C ARG A 110 -11.37 -51.39 -26.97
N VAL A 111 -12.23 -52.16 -27.65
CA VAL A 111 -12.36 -53.64 -27.62
C VAL A 111 -13.85 -54.03 -27.66
N ALA A 112 -14.32 -54.48 -28.83
CA ALA A 112 -14.95 -55.80 -29.05
C ALA A 112 -15.39 -55.89 -30.53
#